data_AF-A0A846ATS4-F1
#
_entry.id   AF-A0A846ATS4-F1
#
_cell.length_a   1.000
_cell.length_b   1.000
_cell.length_c   1.000
_cell.angle_alpha   90.00
_cell.angle_beta   90.00
_cell.angle_gamma   90.00
#
_symmetry.space_group_name_H-M   'P 1'
#
loop_
_entity.id
_entity.type
_entity.pdbx_description
1 polymer ?
#
loop_
_entity_poly.entity_id
_entity_poly.type
_entity_poly.pdbx_seq_one_letter_code
_entity_poly.pdbx_strand_id
1 'polypeptide(L)'
;MEREDWPVSEYQKQVEITRQLASELSLGNIFFNMKVLGENRQGIFDYFQTSLYTEPALPPAMEWLGGNSPDIPSDVRRVGSKLIWKAATSKDIRSWTIYRKIGDSWKLYKIVTAANTETEVEPGTYAVCAVNRMANESKGVVVSN
;
A
#
# COMPACT_ATOMS: atom_id res chain seq x y z
N MET A 1 20.63 -23.69 -23.85
CA MET A 1 20.48 -22.30 -24.31
C MET A 1 19.99 -21.51 -23.13
N GLU A 2 20.87 -20.77 -22.46
CA GLU A 2 20.45 -19.82 -21.42
C GLU A 2 19.65 -18.72 -22.11
N ARG A 3 18.42 -18.48 -21.66
CA ARG A 3 17.66 -17.31 -22.11
C ARG A 3 18.26 -16.11 -21.40
N GLU A 4 18.64 -15.11 -22.17
CA GLU A 4 19.05 -13.80 -21.67
C GLU A 4 17.89 -13.20 -20.85
N ASP A 5 18.20 -12.66 -19.67
CA ASP A 5 17.19 -11.99 -18.86
C ASP A 5 16.74 -10.70 -19.58
N TRP A 6 15.44 -10.42 -19.59
CA TRP A 6 14.90 -9.21 -20.23
C TRP A 6 15.41 -7.94 -19.54
N PRO A 7 15.77 -6.89 -20.28
CA PRO A 7 16.20 -5.62 -19.68
C PRO A 7 15.03 -4.95 -18.97
N VAL A 8 15.32 -4.14 -17.94
CA VAL A 8 14.31 -3.36 -17.19
C VAL A 8 13.43 -2.49 -18.11
N SER A 9 14.01 -1.95 -19.18
CA SER A 9 13.30 -1.14 -20.19
C SER A 9 12.18 -1.89 -20.90
N GLU A 10 12.27 -3.21 -21.02
CA GLU A 10 11.17 -3.99 -21.59
C GLU A 10 9.95 -3.97 -20.65
N TYR A 11 10.15 -4.20 -19.35
CA TYR A 11 9.06 -4.18 -18.38
C TYR A 11 8.36 -2.81 -18.34
N GLN A 12 9.16 -1.74 -18.40
CA GLN A 12 8.65 -0.38 -18.55
C GLN A 12 7.75 -0.27 -19.78
N LYS A 13 8.25 -0.65 -20.95
CA LYS A 13 7.52 -0.55 -22.22
C LYS A 13 6.22 -1.35 -22.20
N GLN A 14 6.22 -2.56 -21.62
CA GLN A 14 5.01 -3.37 -21.49
C GLN A 14 3.95 -2.69 -20.62
N VAL A 15 4.36 -2.12 -19.47
CA VAL A 15 3.45 -1.37 -18.59
C VAL A 15 2.91 -0.11 -19.29
N GLU A 16 3.74 0.59 -20.05
CA GLU A 16 3.34 1.77 -20.82
C GLU A 16 2.31 1.43 -21.90
N ILE A 17 2.51 0.35 -22.66
CA ILE A 17 1.57 -0.12 -23.68
C ILE A 17 0.20 -0.40 -23.04
N THR A 18 0.16 -1.16 -21.94
CA THR A 18 -1.09 -1.44 -21.21
C THR A 18 -1.79 -0.16 -20.79
N ARG A 19 -1.05 0.82 -20.24
CA ARG A 19 -1.63 2.11 -19.82
C ARG A 19 -2.17 2.93 -20.99
N GLN A 20 -1.50 2.90 -22.14
CA GLN A 20 -1.97 3.58 -23.36
C GLN A 20 -3.28 2.97 -23.88
N LEU A 21 -3.47 1.67 -23.70
CA LEU A 21 -4.66 0.92 -24.10
C LEU A 21 -5.77 0.91 -23.02
N ALA A 22 -5.69 1.77 -22.00
CA ALA A 22 -6.72 1.84 -20.95
C ALA A 22 -8.12 2.16 -21.51
N SER A 23 -8.20 2.95 -22.58
CA SER A 23 -9.46 3.25 -23.28
C SER A 23 -10.10 2.03 -23.96
N GLU A 24 -9.30 0.99 -24.21
CA GLU A 24 -9.71 -0.30 -24.77
C GLU A 24 -9.91 -1.36 -23.67
N LEU A 25 -10.07 -0.93 -22.41
CA LEU A 25 -10.24 -1.79 -21.23
C LEU A 25 -9.01 -2.64 -20.86
N SER A 26 -7.81 -2.23 -21.30
CA SER A 26 -6.55 -2.75 -20.76
C SER A 26 -6.22 -2.07 -19.43
N LEU A 27 -6.72 -2.63 -18.32
CA LEU A 27 -6.71 -1.96 -17.01
C LEU A 27 -5.57 -2.39 -16.07
N GLY A 28 -4.65 -3.24 -16.52
CA GLY A 28 -3.58 -3.72 -15.66
C GLY A 28 -2.68 -4.76 -16.32
N ASN A 29 -1.69 -5.24 -15.56
CA ASN A 29 -0.68 -6.18 -16.04
C ASN A 29 -0.75 -7.48 -15.24
N ILE A 30 -0.50 -8.61 -15.90
CA ILE A 30 -0.32 -9.92 -15.27
C ILE A 30 1.13 -10.35 -15.48
N PHE A 31 1.85 -10.61 -14.38
CA PHE A 31 3.23 -11.09 -14.44
C PHE A 31 3.26 -12.61 -14.24
N PHE A 32 3.74 -13.35 -15.23
CA PHE A 32 3.82 -14.82 -15.16
C PHE A 32 4.85 -15.34 -14.15
N ASN A 33 5.93 -14.58 -13.89
CA ASN A 33 7.04 -15.02 -13.04
C ASN A 33 7.38 -13.99 -11.96
N MET A 34 7.09 -14.33 -10.71
CA MET A 34 7.41 -13.49 -9.54
C MET A 34 8.88 -13.62 -9.09
N LYS A 35 9.60 -14.68 -9.48
CA LYS A 35 10.99 -14.93 -9.05
C LYS A 35 11.92 -13.79 -9.45
N VAL A 36 11.70 -13.20 -10.62
CA VAL A 36 12.48 -12.07 -11.15
C VAL A 36 12.34 -10.84 -10.25
N LEU A 37 11.12 -10.57 -9.75
CA LEU A 37 10.84 -9.49 -8.79
C LEU A 37 11.38 -9.83 -7.39
N GLY A 38 11.17 -11.07 -6.92
CA GLY A 38 11.62 -11.50 -5.59
C GLY A 38 13.15 -11.52 -5.42
N GLU A 39 13.89 -11.86 -6.48
CA GLU A 39 15.36 -11.80 -6.50
C GLU A 39 15.90 -10.42 -6.88
N ASN A 40 15.01 -9.46 -7.18
CA ASN A 40 15.35 -8.13 -7.68
C ASN A 40 16.37 -8.16 -8.84
N ARG A 41 16.17 -9.08 -9.79
CA ARG A 41 17.13 -9.26 -10.89
C ARG A 41 17.25 -7.98 -11.69
N GLN A 42 18.49 -7.56 -11.95
CA GLN A 42 18.80 -6.31 -12.65
C GLN A 42 18.15 -5.06 -12.01
N GLY A 43 17.75 -5.11 -10.73
CA GLY A 43 17.14 -3.97 -10.03
C GLY A 43 15.67 -3.72 -10.38
N ILE A 44 14.96 -4.69 -10.97
CA ILE A 44 13.59 -4.51 -11.43
C ILE A 44 12.59 -4.16 -10.31
N PHE A 45 12.77 -4.71 -9.11
CA PHE A 45 11.87 -4.46 -8.00
C PHE A 45 12.04 -3.03 -7.50
N ASP A 46 13.28 -2.55 -7.40
CA ASP A 46 13.57 -1.16 -7.03
C ASP A 46 13.06 -0.20 -8.10
N TYR A 47 13.23 -0.54 -9.38
CA TYR A 47 12.68 0.24 -10.49
C TYR A 47 11.15 0.31 -10.42
N PHE A 48 10.47 -0.79 -10.09
CA PHE A 48 9.03 -0.80 -9.90
C PHE A 48 8.60 0.14 -8.77
N GLN A 49 9.27 0.08 -7.62
CA GLN A 49 8.95 0.93 -6.48
C GLN A 49 9.22 2.42 -6.73
N THR A 50 10.24 2.75 -7.51
CA THR A 50 10.68 4.14 -7.71
C THR A 50 10.10 4.81 -8.95
N SER A 51 9.70 4.04 -9.97
CA SER A 51 9.35 4.58 -11.29
C SER A 51 7.97 4.17 -11.80
N LEU A 52 7.51 2.94 -11.56
CA LEU A 52 6.26 2.44 -12.15
C LEU A 52 5.07 2.38 -11.17
N TYR A 53 5.31 1.93 -9.95
CA TYR A 53 4.30 1.68 -8.90
C TYR A 53 4.70 2.40 -7.62
N THR A 54 4.77 3.73 -7.70
CA THR A 54 5.30 4.60 -6.64
C THR A 54 4.32 4.83 -5.48
N GLU A 55 3.05 4.50 -5.68
CA GLU A 55 2.00 4.74 -4.70
C GLU A 55 1.71 3.44 -3.91
N PRO A 56 1.60 3.51 -2.57
CA PRO A 56 1.17 2.37 -1.78
C PRO A 56 -0.27 1.99 -2.15
N ALA A 57 -0.54 0.69 -2.15
CA ALA A 57 -1.88 0.16 -2.41
C ALA A 57 -2.15 -1.06 -1.54
N LEU A 58 -3.38 -1.19 -1.07
CA LEU A 58 -3.90 -2.44 -0.53
C LEU A 58 -4.41 -3.32 -1.67
N PRO A 59 -4.43 -4.66 -1.50
CA PRO A 59 -5.25 -5.48 -2.36
C PRO A 59 -6.74 -5.09 -2.19
N PRO A 60 -7.59 -5.36 -3.18
CA PRO A 60 -9.03 -5.16 -3.05
C PRO A 60 -9.58 -5.89 -1.82
N ALA A 61 -10.54 -5.26 -1.13
CA ALA A 61 -11.25 -5.86 -0.02
C ALA A 61 -11.94 -7.15 -0.47
N MET A 62 -11.68 -8.25 0.23
CA MET A 62 -12.22 -9.57 -0.06
C MET A 62 -13.56 -9.79 0.64
N GLU A 63 -14.53 -8.89 0.40
CA GLU A 63 -15.83 -8.87 1.10
C GLU A 63 -16.60 -10.19 0.94
N TRP A 64 -16.39 -10.92 -0.16
CA TRP A 64 -17.03 -12.21 -0.44
C TRP A 64 -16.57 -13.36 0.47
N LEU A 65 -15.40 -13.23 1.13
CA LEU A 65 -14.95 -14.22 2.13
C LEU A 65 -15.61 -13.99 3.50
N GLY A 66 -16.41 -12.94 3.64
CA GLY A 66 -16.92 -12.47 4.91
C GLY A 66 -15.85 -11.79 5.76
N GLY A 67 -16.30 -11.15 6.85
CA GLY A 67 -15.43 -10.45 7.79
C GLY A 67 -15.82 -8.99 7.92
N ASN A 68 -16.13 -8.56 9.15
CA ASN A 68 -16.39 -7.16 9.43
C ASN A 68 -15.07 -6.37 9.35
N SER A 69 -15.19 -5.06 9.10
CA SER A 69 -14.08 -4.14 9.32
C SER A 69 -13.51 -4.33 10.73
N PRO A 70 -12.18 -4.28 10.89
CA PRO A 70 -11.57 -4.34 12.21
C PRO A 70 -11.99 -3.14 13.06
N ASP A 71 -11.84 -3.28 14.37
CA ASP A 71 -11.98 -2.16 15.30
C ASP A 71 -10.97 -1.06 14.99
N ILE A 72 -11.36 0.18 15.29
CA ILE A 72 -10.47 1.34 15.12
C ILE A 72 -9.24 1.24 16.05
N PRO A 73 -8.06 1.75 15.65
CA PRO A 73 -6.94 1.91 16.56
C PRO A 73 -7.31 2.85 17.73
N SER A 74 -6.72 2.60 18.90
CA SER A 74 -6.93 3.44 20.10
C SER A 74 -5.71 4.29 20.40
N ASP A 75 -5.89 5.37 21.17
CA ASP A 75 -4.79 6.26 21.61
C ASP A 75 -3.94 6.79 20.43
N VAL A 76 -4.58 7.07 19.30
CA VAL A 76 -3.91 7.63 18.11
C VAL A 76 -3.55 9.08 18.41
N ARG A 77 -2.26 9.37 18.43
CA ARG A 77 -1.74 10.69 18.77
C ARG A 77 -0.44 11.00 18.04
N ARG A 78 -0.14 12.29 17.92
CA ARG A 78 1.11 12.78 17.38
C ARG A 78 2.08 13.11 18.51
N VAL A 79 3.33 12.68 18.38
CA VAL A 79 4.44 13.01 19.28
C VAL A 79 5.62 13.46 18.41
N GLY A 80 5.80 14.78 18.30
CA GLY A 80 6.80 15.36 17.39
C GLY A 80 6.56 14.99 15.92
N SER A 81 7.51 14.31 15.30
CA SER A 81 7.43 13.79 13.94
C SER A 81 6.86 12.37 13.84
N LYS A 82 6.33 11.80 14.93
CA LYS A 82 5.75 10.44 14.93
C LYS A 82 4.25 10.47 15.15
N LEU A 83 3.54 9.60 14.44
CA LEU A 83 2.23 9.11 14.87
C LEU A 83 2.44 7.84 15.69
N ILE A 84 1.73 7.74 16.80
CA ILE A 84 1.75 6.60 17.71
C ILE A 84 0.30 6.20 17.99
N TRP A 85 0.04 4.91 18.06
CA TRP A 85 -1.27 4.36 18.40
C TRP A 85 -1.11 3.10 19.24
N LYS A 86 -2.23 2.55 19.71
CA LYS A 86 -2.29 1.21 20.28
C LYS A 86 -3.04 0.29 19.34
N ALA A 87 -2.57 -0.96 19.27
CA ALA A 87 -3.26 -1.99 18.52
C ALA A 87 -4.71 -2.09 18.98
N ALA A 88 -5.65 -2.21 18.04
CA ALA A 88 -7.03 -2.48 18.36
C ALA A 88 -7.13 -3.89 18.98
N THR A 89 -8.14 -4.14 19.79
CA THR A 89 -8.29 -5.41 20.53
C THR A 89 -8.55 -6.61 19.60
N SER A 90 -8.92 -6.35 18.34
CA SER A 90 -9.08 -7.36 17.29
C SER A 90 -7.78 -8.14 17.03
N LYS A 91 -7.88 -9.47 17.02
CA LYS A 91 -6.75 -10.38 16.76
C LYS A 91 -6.36 -10.48 15.28
N ASP A 92 -7.11 -9.86 14.37
CA ASP A 92 -6.99 -10.12 12.94
C ASP A 92 -6.34 -8.96 12.16
N ILE A 93 -5.70 -8.01 12.85
CA ILE A 93 -5.01 -6.89 12.22
C ILE A 93 -3.77 -7.40 11.48
N ARG A 94 -3.72 -7.15 10.18
CA ARG A 94 -2.60 -7.50 9.27
C ARG A 94 -1.64 -6.34 9.08
N SER A 95 -2.18 -5.13 9.04
CA SER A 95 -1.46 -3.88 8.78
C SER A 95 -2.26 -2.66 9.24
N TRP A 96 -1.63 -1.51 9.17
CA TRP A 96 -2.21 -0.20 9.41
C TRP A 96 -2.06 0.64 8.15
N THR A 97 -3.11 1.34 7.74
CA THR A 97 -3.01 2.38 6.72
C THR A 97 -2.94 3.75 7.36
N ILE A 98 -2.08 4.58 6.78
CA ILE A 98 -1.89 5.97 7.18
C ILE A 98 -2.29 6.80 5.99
N TYR A 99 -3.38 7.53 6.10
CA TYR A 99 -3.81 8.48 5.10
C TYR A 99 -3.35 9.88 5.49
N ARG A 100 -2.92 10.68 4.51
CA ARG A 100 -2.62 12.10 4.68
C ARG A 100 -3.72 12.92 4.00
N LYS A 101 -4.20 13.96 4.67
CA LYS A 101 -5.12 14.92 4.04
C LYS A 101 -4.34 15.84 3.11
N ILE A 102 -4.75 15.92 1.85
CA ILE A 102 -4.20 16.79 0.81
C ILE A 102 -5.37 17.56 0.19
N GLY A 103 -5.45 18.86 0.47
CA GLY A 103 -6.66 19.64 0.18
C GLY A 103 -7.88 19.04 0.89
N ASP A 104 -8.91 18.70 0.12
CA ASP A 104 -10.13 18.06 0.62
C ASP A 104 -10.13 16.53 0.48
N SER A 105 -9.05 15.94 -0.04
CA SER A 105 -8.94 14.50 -0.29
C SER A 105 -7.98 13.81 0.69
N TRP A 106 -8.23 12.53 0.93
CA TRP A 106 -7.33 11.65 1.67
C TRP A 106 -6.53 10.81 0.69
N LYS A 107 -5.19 10.85 0.81
CA LYS A 107 -4.29 10.02 0.02
C LYS A 107 -3.60 8.99 0.91
N LEU A 108 -3.58 7.73 0.50
CA LEU A 108 -2.84 6.69 1.21
C LEU A 108 -1.35 7.06 1.19
N TYR A 109 -0.79 7.29 2.37
CA TYR A 109 0.57 7.77 2.56
C TYR A 109 1.52 6.62 2.89
N LYS A 110 1.14 5.73 3.80
CA LYS A 110 1.95 4.57 4.21
C LYS A 110 1.08 3.38 4.57
N ILE A 111 1.63 2.18 4.38
CA ILE A 111 1.12 0.94 4.96
C ILE A 111 2.18 0.44 5.94
N VAL A 112 1.79 0.22 7.19
CA VAL A 112 2.66 -0.19 8.28
C VAL A 112 2.26 -1.59 8.72
N THR A 113 3.22 -2.47 8.99
CA THR A 113 2.93 -3.85 9.42
C THR A 113 2.28 -3.87 10.81
N ALA A 114 1.45 -4.88 11.10
CA ALA A 114 0.74 -4.99 12.39
C ALA A 114 1.67 -4.96 13.62
N ALA A 115 2.91 -5.41 13.48
CA ALA A 115 3.91 -5.41 14.56
C ALA A 115 4.34 -3.99 15.00
N ASN A 116 4.15 -2.99 14.15
CA ASN A 116 4.51 -1.61 14.42
C ASN A 116 3.25 -0.82 14.80
N THR A 117 3.38 0.00 15.83
CA THR A 117 2.30 0.89 16.34
C THR A 117 2.72 2.35 16.32
N GLU A 118 3.74 2.67 15.53
CA GLU A 118 4.21 4.01 15.27
C GLU A 118 4.73 4.17 13.84
N THR A 119 4.77 5.40 13.35
CA THR A 119 5.44 5.74 12.09
C THR A 119 5.83 7.21 12.04
N GLU A 120 6.90 7.52 11.31
CA GLU A 120 7.32 8.89 11.07
C GLU A 120 6.45 9.57 10.01
N VAL A 121 6.10 10.82 10.28
CA VAL A 121 5.27 11.66 9.42
C VAL A 121 5.78 13.10 9.40
N GLU A 122 5.65 13.73 8.24
CA GLU A 122 5.82 15.17 8.08
C GLU A 122 4.69 15.94 8.78
N PRO A 123 4.79 17.27 8.91
CA PRO A 123 3.68 18.10 9.36
C PRO A 123 2.43 17.92 8.47
N GLY A 124 1.27 17.75 9.10
CA GLY A 124 0.00 17.58 8.39
C GLY A 124 -1.07 16.87 9.22
N THR A 125 -2.23 16.71 8.61
CA THR A 125 -3.37 15.97 9.17
C THR A 125 -3.39 14.56 8.60
N TYR A 126 -3.55 13.58 9.47
CA TYR A 126 -3.47 12.16 9.15
C TYR A 126 -4.69 11.41 9.68
N ALA A 127 -4.99 10.27 9.07
CA ALA A 127 -5.93 9.28 9.58
C ALA A 127 -5.25 7.91 9.65
N VAL A 128 -5.39 7.23 10.79
CA VAL A 128 -4.87 5.88 11.00
C VAL A 128 -6.04 4.89 10.98
N CYS A 129 -5.95 3.86 10.13
CA CYS A 129 -6.95 2.78 10.08
C CYS A 129 -6.29 1.43 10.36
N ALA A 130 -7.04 0.52 10.98
CA ALA A 130 -6.67 -0.88 11.06
C ALA A 130 -7.08 -1.59 9.76
N VAL A 131 -6.28 -2.56 9.32
CA VAL A 131 -6.57 -3.39 8.14
C VAL A 131 -6.51 -4.85 8.55
N ASN A 132 -7.57 -5.62 8.26
CA ASN A 132 -7.59 -7.05 8.55
C ASN A 132 -6.94 -7.88 7.42
N ARG A 133 -6.91 -9.22 7.58
CA ARG A 133 -6.35 -10.15 6.57
C ARG A 133 -7.14 -10.19 5.24
N MET A 134 -8.38 -9.71 5.24
CA MET A 134 -9.26 -9.60 4.07
C MET A 134 -9.18 -8.22 3.41
N ALA A 135 -8.25 -7.36 3.85
CA ALA A 135 -8.10 -5.98 3.40
C ALA A 135 -9.30 -5.06 3.67
N ASN A 136 -10.19 -5.44 4.61
CA ASN A 136 -11.21 -4.51 5.11
C ASN A 136 -10.55 -3.51 6.06
N GLU A 137 -10.84 -2.23 5.87
CA GLU A 137 -10.34 -1.15 6.71
C GLU A 137 -11.35 -0.77 7.79
N SER A 138 -10.85 -0.38 8.96
CA SER A 138 -11.66 0.31 9.98
C SER A 138 -12.01 1.73 9.52
N LYS A 139 -12.89 2.42 10.27
CA LYS A 139 -12.94 3.88 10.17
C LYS A 139 -11.57 4.47 10.56
N GLY A 140 -11.19 5.56 9.89
CA GLY A 140 -9.95 6.26 10.18
C GLY A 140 -10.06 7.13 11.42
N VAL A 141 -9.09 7.03 12.32
CA VAL A 141 -8.96 7.92 13.47
C VAL A 141 -8.09 9.10 13.05
N VAL A 142 -8.70 10.28 12.99
CA VAL A 142 -8.06 11.51 12.51
C VAL A 142 -7.23 12.15 13.62
N VAL A 143 -6.02 12.56 13.27
CA VAL A 143 -5.10 13.32 14.12
C VAL A 143 -4.50 14.46 13.31
N SER A 144 -4.55 15.67 13.87
CA SER A 144 -3.90 16.85 13.31
C SER A 144 -2.67 17.24 14.16
N ASN A 145 -1.91 18.19 13.64
CA ASN A 145 -1.07 19.02 14.51
C ASN A 145 -1.92 19.74 15.56
#